data_AF-A0AAU5BAA3-F1
#
_entry.id   AF-A0AAU5BAA3-F1
#
_cell.length_a   1.000
_cell.length_b   1.000
_cell.length_c   1.000
_cell.angle_alpha   90.00
_cell.angle_beta   90.00
_cell.angle_gamma   90.00
#
_symmetry.space_group_name_H-M   'P 1'
#
loop_
_entity.id
_entity.type
_entity.pdbx_description
1 polymer ?
#
loop_
_entity_poly.entity_id
_entity_poly.type
_entity_poly.pdbx_seq_one_letter_code
_entity_poly.pdbx_strand_id
1 'polypeptide(L)'
;MSTETPERRTRFGWTLRKSGRTKAIAGLSALLLPIAAMVGLASPASAATSATATYVKKTDWGTGFEGQWTVKNTGTTALSSWTIEWDFPSGTSVTSAWDATVTSSGTHWTAKNLGWNGSLAAGASISFGFNGAGTGSPSSCKLNGASCDGGTTVPGNSAPSAPGTPTASAITNTSAKLSWTAATDDSGIKNYDVLRDGAKVATVTTTTYTDSALTAGTSYSYTVQARDTSDVTGPVSGAVSVKTTGGGTTDPGTPGTGSKINLGYFTEWGVYGRNYHVKNLVTSGSAEQITHINYAFGNVTNGQCAIGDSYADYDKAYTADQAVDGVADTWDQPLRGNFNQLRKLKAKYPNIKVLWSFGGWTWSGGFAQAAQNPTAFAQSCYNLVEDPRWADVFDGIDIDWEYPNACGLTCDTSGPAALKNLTTALRSKFGSSALVTAAITADGSTGGKIDAADYAGASANLNWYNVMTYDFFGAWANTGPTAPHSPLTSYSGIPTAGFTSADAIAKLKAQGVPAAKLLLGIGFYGRGWTGVTQDAPGGTATGAAAGTYEAGIEDYKVLKTSCPATGTVAGTAYAHCGTNWWSYDTPATIASKMAWAKNQGLGGAFFWEFSGDTSNGELVKAMGTNLK
;
A
#
# COMPACT_ATOMS: atom_id res chain seq x y z
N MET A 1 -38.03 -46.14 -35.89
CA MET A 1 -39.37 -46.67 -36.18
C MET A 1 -40.37 -45.56 -35.93
N SER A 2 -41.14 -45.02 -36.87
CA SER A 2 -41.23 -45.18 -38.32
C SER A 2 -42.09 -44.01 -38.82
N THR A 3 -41.66 -43.41 -39.94
CA THR A 3 -42.46 -42.98 -41.11
C THR A 3 -43.60 -41.95 -40.91
N GLU A 4 -43.84 -40.94 -41.75
CA GLU A 4 -43.47 -40.70 -43.14
C GLU A 4 -43.80 -39.22 -43.52
N THR A 5 -43.13 -38.73 -44.56
CA THR A 5 -43.23 -37.42 -45.26
C THR A 5 -44.35 -37.49 -46.35
N PRO A 6 -44.58 -36.57 -47.32
CA PRO A 6 -43.96 -35.29 -47.74
C PRO A 6 -45.02 -34.15 -47.98
N GLU A 7 -44.83 -32.94 -48.53
CA GLU A 7 -44.00 -32.50 -49.66
C GLU A 7 -43.94 -30.95 -49.83
N ARG A 8 -42.81 -30.55 -50.41
CA ARG A 8 -42.27 -29.31 -51.02
C ARG A 8 -43.09 -28.00 -51.22
N ARG A 9 -42.43 -26.93 -50.73
CA ARG A 9 -41.83 -25.74 -51.42
C ARG A 9 -42.66 -24.90 -52.39
N THR A 10 -42.68 -23.59 -52.10
CA THR A 10 -42.17 -22.41 -52.89
C THR A 10 -42.75 -21.14 -52.22
N ARG A 11 -42.24 -19.91 -52.23
CA ARG A 11 -41.02 -19.15 -52.59
C ARG A 11 -41.30 -17.71 -52.09
N PHE A 12 -40.29 -16.98 -51.59
CA PHE A 12 -40.16 -15.49 -51.49
C PHE A 12 -41.29 -14.71 -50.74
N GLY A 13 -41.08 -13.73 -49.87
CA GLY A 13 -39.98 -12.84 -49.55
C GLY A 13 -40.56 -11.43 -49.28
N TRP A 14 -40.33 -10.90 -48.07
CA TRP A 14 -40.24 -9.46 -47.71
C TRP A 14 -41.50 -8.60 -47.38
N THR A 15 -41.65 -8.37 -46.07
CA THR A 15 -41.74 -7.09 -45.31
C THR A 15 -42.88 -6.06 -45.46
N LEU A 16 -43.29 -5.61 -44.24
CA LEU A 16 -43.67 -4.27 -43.77
C LEU A 16 -45.07 -3.71 -44.07
N ARG A 17 -45.86 -3.54 -42.99
CA ARG A 17 -46.91 -2.52 -42.90
C ARG A 17 -46.94 -1.86 -41.52
N LYS A 18 -46.89 -0.53 -41.52
CA LYS A 18 -47.36 0.38 -40.47
C LYS A 18 -48.57 1.12 -41.00
N SER A 19 -49.40 1.61 -40.08
CA SER A 19 -50.39 2.70 -40.20
C SER A 19 -51.79 2.40 -40.75
N GLY A 20 -52.80 2.84 -39.97
CA GLY A 20 -54.17 3.09 -40.41
C GLY A 20 -55.16 3.31 -39.26
N ARG A 21 -55.51 4.56 -38.97
CA ARG A 21 -56.56 5.03 -38.04
C ARG A 21 -57.95 5.03 -38.70
N THR A 22 -59.01 4.97 -37.89
CA THR A 22 -60.43 5.30 -38.23
C THR A 22 -61.04 6.02 -37.01
N LYS A 23 -61.36 7.33 -37.04
CA LYS A 23 -62.64 8.03 -37.40
C LYS A 23 -63.89 7.42 -36.75
N ALA A 24 -64.91 8.13 -36.26
CA ALA A 24 -65.24 9.51 -35.85
C ALA A 24 -66.75 9.51 -35.50
N ILE A 25 -67.25 10.20 -34.46
CA ILE A 25 -68.67 10.65 -34.33
C ILE A 25 -68.71 11.98 -33.54
N ALA A 26 -69.60 12.90 -33.93
CA ALA A 26 -69.77 14.28 -33.46
C ALA A 26 -71.08 14.50 -32.68
N GLY A 27 -71.15 15.60 -31.90
CA GLY A 27 -72.38 16.19 -31.34
C GLY A 27 -72.11 17.39 -30.41
N LEU A 28 -72.72 18.55 -30.68
CA LEU A 28 -72.59 19.85 -29.99
C LEU A 28 -73.65 20.08 -28.89
N SER A 29 -73.32 20.82 -27.80
CA SER A 29 -73.98 22.08 -27.32
C SER A 29 -73.97 22.33 -25.78
N ALA A 30 -73.34 23.45 -25.39
CA ALA A 30 -73.55 24.47 -24.32
C ALA A 30 -74.11 24.22 -22.87
N LEU A 31 -73.30 24.69 -21.89
CA LEU A 31 -73.52 25.52 -20.66
C LEU A 31 -74.18 25.01 -19.33
N LEU A 32 -73.47 25.36 -18.23
CA LEU A 32 -73.82 25.66 -16.81
C LEU A 32 -73.52 24.64 -15.66
N LEU A 33 -72.81 25.17 -14.64
CA LEU A 33 -72.35 24.68 -13.30
C LEU A 33 -73.45 24.87 -12.20
N PRO A 34 -73.22 24.61 -10.88
CA PRO A 34 -72.51 23.53 -10.13
C PRO A 34 -73.26 23.00 -8.85
N ILE A 35 -72.52 22.32 -7.94
CA ILE A 35 -72.66 22.14 -6.45
C ILE A 35 -73.31 20.81 -5.99
N ALA A 36 -72.60 19.80 -5.45
CA ALA A 36 -71.72 19.65 -4.26
C ALA A 36 -72.48 19.58 -2.90
N ALA A 37 -72.58 18.41 -2.26
CA ALA A 37 -71.70 17.91 -1.18
C ALA A 37 -72.07 18.44 0.24
N MET A 38 -72.54 17.56 1.14
CA MET A 38 -71.82 17.00 2.32
C MET A 38 -72.28 17.64 3.66
N VAL A 39 -72.13 17.00 4.84
CA VAL A 39 -71.00 17.18 5.78
C VAL A 39 -71.13 16.22 6.99
N GLY A 40 -69.98 15.80 7.56
CA GLY A 40 -69.81 15.37 8.97
C GLY A 40 -68.32 15.41 9.39
N LEU A 41 -68.03 15.86 10.63
CA LEU A 41 -66.71 16.24 11.20
C LEU A 41 -66.25 15.36 12.39
N ALA A 42 -64.93 15.29 12.67
CA ALA A 42 -64.29 14.91 13.97
C ALA A 42 -62.81 15.42 14.09
N SER A 43 -62.27 15.64 15.31
CA SER A 43 -60.96 16.29 15.69
C SER A 43 -60.17 15.45 16.74
N PRO A 44 -58.92 15.79 17.23
CA PRO A 44 -57.82 16.68 16.79
C PRO A 44 -56.41 15.99 16.72
N ALA A 45 -55.43 16.51 15.95
CA ALA A 45 -54.05 15.97 15.91
C ALA A 45 -52.99 17.08 15.78
N SER A 46 -51.86 16.95 16.49
CA SER A 46 -50.62 17.71 16.21
C SER A 46 -50.19 17.42 14.78
N ALA A 47 -50.42 18.35 13.86
CA ALA A 47 -50.06 18.19 12.46
C ALA A 47 -48.54 18.32 12.31
N ALA A 48 -47.86 17.19 12.07
CA ALA A 48 -46.59 17.20 11.36
C ALA A 48 -46.78 18.02 10.07
N THR A 49 -45.85 18.94 9.80
CA THR A 49 -45.78 19.73 8.56
C THR A 49 -45.77 18.77 7.36
N SER A 50 -46.89 18.71 6.66
CA SER A 50 -47.30 17.56 5.83
C SER A 50 -47.12 17.80 4.33
N ALA A 51 -46.41 18.85 3.92
CA ALA A 51 -46.20 19.11 2.51
C ALA A 51 -44.89 19.87 2.23
N THR A 52 -44.30 19.63 1.07
CA THR A 52 -43.16 20.39 0.54
C THR A 52 -43.44 20.91 -0.86
N ALA A 53 -42.75 21.95 -1.28
CA ALA A 53 -42.79 22.52 -2.61
C ALA A 53 -41.37 22.75 -3.16
N THR A 54 -41.11 22.33 -4.40
CA THR A 54 -39.81 22.50 -5.06
C THR A 54 -39.94 23.26 -6.36
N TYR A 55 -39.02 24.18 -6.62
CA TYR A 55 -38.98 24.97 -7.85
C TYR A 55 -37.90 24.45 -8.80
N VAL A 56 -38.20 24.49 -10.09
CA VAL A 56 -37.24 24.26 -11.15
C VAL A 56 -37.46 25.29 -12.24
N LYS A 57 -36.37 25.91 -12.71
CA LYS A 57 -36.37 26.67 -13.96
C LYS A 57 -36.18 25.67 -15.10
N LYS A 58 -37.23 25.44 -15.89
CA LYS A 58 -37.27 24.43 -16.96
C LYS A 58 -36.48 24.86 -18.18
N THR A 59 -36.63 26.12 -18.57
CA THR A 59 -35.87 26.74 -19.66
C THR A 59 -35.55 28.19 -19.27
N ASP A 60 -34.41 28.70 -19.73
CA ASP A 60 -33.97 30.08 -19.52
C ASP A 60 -33.38 30.60 -20.84
N TRP A 61 -33.90 31.73 -21.33
CA TRP A 61 -33.45 32.35 -22.57
C TRP A 61 -32.85 33.75 -22.34
N GLY A 62 -32.40 34.02 -21.12
CA GLY A 62 -31.62 35.21 -20.74
C GLY A 62 -32.43 36.46 -20.46
N THR A 63 -33.56 36.67 -21.15
CA THR A 63 -34.50 37.77 -20.87
C THR A 63 -35.82 37.32 -20.24
N GLY A 64 -36.05 36.01 -20.19
CA GLY A 64 -37.18 35.36 -19.54
C GLY A 64 -36.93 33.85 -19.38
N PHE A 65 -37.86 33.17 -18.73
CA PHE A 65 -37.73 31.76 -18.39
C PHE A 65 -39.08 31.05 -18.24
N GLU A 66 -39.07 29.73 -18.29
CA GLU A 66 -40.19 28.88 -17.85
C GLU A 66 -39.87 28.32 -16.45
N GLY A 67 -40.74 28.59 -15.48
CA GLY A 67 -40.63 28.12 -14.10
C GLY A 67 -41.71 27.07 -13.78
N GLN A 68 -41.37 26.06 -12.98
CA GLN A 68 -42.31 25.06 -12.50
C GLN A 68 -42.14 24.84 -11.00
N TRP A 69 -43.24 24.90 -10.26
CA TRP A 69 -43.32 24.45 -8.88
C TRP A 69 -43.93 23.06 -8.80
N THR A 70 -43.47 22.23 -7.87
CA THR A 70 -44.03 20.92 -7.56
C THR A 70 -44.35 20.83 -6.09
N VAL A 71 -45.64 20.71 -5.75
CA VAL A 71 -46.13 20.46 -4.40
C VAL A 71 -46.19 18.95 -4.17
N LYS A 72 -45.67 18.47 -3.05
CA LYS A 72 -45.76 17.08 -2.60
C LYS A 72 -46.38 17.02 -1.22
N ASN A 73 -47.40 16.19 -1.05
CA ASN A 73 -47.90 15.85 0.28
C ASN A 73 -46.96 14.79 0.90
N THR A 74 -46.20 15.19 1.91
CA THR A 74 -45.27 14.34 2.65
C THR A 74 -45.89 13.78 3.94
N GLY A 75 -47.10 14.23 4.31
CA GLY A 75 -47.83 13.74 5.47
C GLY A 75 -48.61 12.45 5.21
N THR A 76 -49.32 12.00 6.25
CA THR A 76 -50.12 10.77 6.26
C THR A 76 -51.59 11.01 5.94
N THR A 77 -52.03 12.27 5.85
CA THR A 77 -53.41 12.67 5.53
C THR A 77 -53.45 13.46 4.23
N ALA A 78 -54.54 13.36 3.47
CA ALA A 78 -54.71 14.14 2.25
C ALA A 78 -54.76 15.66 2.56
N LEU A 79 -54.08 16.47 1.74
CA LEU A 79 -54.25 17.92 1.72
C LEU A 79 -55.52 18.24 0.95
N SER A 80 -56.32 19.19 1.43
CA SER A 80 -57.53 19.65 0.73
C SER A 80 -57.26 20.79 -0.23
N SER A 81 -56.18 21.55 -0.02
CA SER A 81 -55.75 22.68 -0.86
C SER A 81 -54.26 22.97 -0.68
N TRP A 82 -53.69 23.70 -1.63
CA TRP A 82 -52.34 24.23 -1.52
C TRP A 82 -52.25 25.67 -2.08
N THR A 83 -51.47 26.49 -1.38
CA THR A 83 -51.09 27.83 -1.77
C THR A 83 -49.58 27.95 -1.64
N ILE A 84 -48.88 28.33 -2.71
CA ILE A 84 -47.46 28.64 -2.70
C ILE A 84 -47.27 30.15 -2.78
N GLU A 85 -46.48 30.70 -1.90
CA GLU A 85 -46.04 32.10 -1.89
C GLU A 85 -44.53 32.15 -2.12
N TRP A 86 -44.01 33.13 -2.85
CA TRP A 86 -42.58 33.35 -3.03
C TRP A 86 -42.29 34.80 -3.41
N ASP A 87 -41.04 35.24 -3.26
CA ASP A 87 -40.57 36.54 -3.72
C ASP A 87 -39.71 36.39 -4.97
N PHE A 88 -39.75 37.38 -5.87
CA PHE A 88 -38.77 37.57 -6.92
C PHE A 88 -37.98 38.87 -6.69
N PRO A 89 -36.69 38.95 -7.07
CA PRO A 89 -35.98 40.21 -7.02
C PRO A 89 -36.61 41.22 -7.99
N SER A 90 -36.43 42.52 -7.70
CA SER A 90 -36.89 43.59 -8.60
C SER A 90 -36.35 43.37 -10.03
N GLY A 91 -37.22 43.59 -11.03
CA GLY A 91 -36.92 43.29 -12.43
C GLY A 91 -37.23 41.85 -12.86
N THR A 92 -37.73 41.00 -11.97
CA THR A 92 -38.23 39.65 -12.31
C THR A 92 -39.72 39.51 -11.99
N SER A 93 -40.52 38.98 -12.92
CA SER A 93 -41.98 38.86 -12.78
C SER A 93 -42.53 37.62 -13.50
N VAL A 94 -43.72 37.15 -13.09
CA VAL A 94 -44.49 36.17 -13.86
C VAL A 94 -45.34 36.89 -14.90
N THR A 95 -45.30 36.42 -16.14
CA THR A 95 -46.06 37.00 -17.28
C THR A 95 -47.29 36.19 -17.63
N SER A 96 -47.27 34.87 -17.43
CA SER A 96 -48.42 33.97 -17.62
C SER A 96 -48.23 32.69 -16.79
N ALA A 97 -49.31 32.06 -16.37
CA ALA A 97 -49.27 30.83 -15.56
C ALA A 97 -50.38 29.84 -15.97
N TRP A 98 -50.15 28.56 -15.71
CA TRP A 98 -51.12 27.48 -15.90
C TRP A 98 -51.15 26.56 -14.68
N ASP A 99 -52.24 25.80 -14.54
CA ASP A 99 -52.51 24.87 -13.43
C ASP A 99 -52.52 25.48 -12.01
N ALA A 100 -52.44 26.82 -11.91
CA ALA A 100 -52.65 27.58 -10.69
C ALA A 100 -53.20 28.98 -11.03
N THR A 101 -53.88 29.62 -10.09
CA THR A 101 -54.13 31.06 -10.14
C THR A 101 -52.96 31.79 -9.48
N VAL A 102 -52.23 32.59 -10.26
CA VAL A 102 -51.04 33.31 -9.80
C VAL A 102 -51.33 34.81 -9.74
N THR A 103 -51.08 35.43 -8.59
CA THR A 103 -51.24 36.87 -8.33
C THR A 103 -49.99 37.44 -7.71
N SER A 104 -49.81 38.77 -7.74
CA SER A 104 -48.68 39.44 -7.09
C SER A 104 -49.05 40.74 -6.39
N SER A 105 -48.19 41.12 -5.44
CA SER A 105 -48.14 42.43 -4.81
C SER A 105 -46.68 42.86 -4.74
N GLY A 106 -46.25 43.71 -5.69
CA GLY A 106 -44.85 44.09 -5.84
C GLY A 106 -43.99 42.90 -6.25
N THR A 107 -42.96 42.60 -5.45
CA THR A 107 -42.05 41.47 -5.65
C THR A 107 -42.59 40.14 -5.11
N HIS A 108 -43.70 40.16 -4.37
CA HIS A 108 -44.29 38.98 -3.75
C HIS A 108 -45.34 38.35 -4.66
N TRP A 109 -45.28 37.03 -4.83
CA TRP A 109 -46.12 36.23 -5.70
C TRP A 109 -46.84 35.12 -4.93
N THR A 110 -48.08 34.86 -5.28
CA THR A 110 -48.92 33.84 -4.66
C THR A 110 -49.58 33.01 -5.75
N ALA A 111 -49.40 31.69 -5.72
CA ALA A 111 -50.07 30.71 -6.56
C ALA A 111 -51.01 29.84 -5.72
N LYS A 112 -52.29 29.82 -6.08
CA LYS A 112 -53.29 28.97 -5.43
C LYS A 112 -53.79 27.89 -6.39
N ASN A 113 -54.03 26.70 -5.85
CA ASN A 113 -54.61 25.59 -6.59
C ASN A 113 -55.90 25.98 -7.32
N LEU A 114 -56.13 25.38 -8.48
CA LEU A 114 -57.42 25.41 -9.18
C LEU A 114 -58.38 24.40 -8.54
N GLY A 115 -59.67 24.49 -8.86
CA GLY A 115 -60.71 23.66 -8.24
C GLY A 115 -60.53 22.14 -8.42
N TRP A 116 -59.76 21.71 -9.42
CA TRP A 116 -59.56 20.29 -9.74
C TRP A 116 -58.25 19.69 -9.19
N ASN A 117 -57.30 20.51 -8.71
CA ASN A 117 -55.97 20.04 -8.29
C ASN A 117 -55.57 20.40 -6.86
N GLY A 118 -56.51 20.88 -6.04
CA GLY A 118 -56.25 21.20 -4.63
C GLY A 118 -56.08 19.98 -3.73
N SER A 119 -56.85 18.92 -3.99
CA SER A 119 -56.82 17.72 -3.16
C SER A 119 -55.63 16.82 -3.52
N LEU A 120 -54.73 16.57 -2.58
CA LEU A 120 -53.53 15.77 -2.77
C LEU A 120 -53.44 14.67 -1.72
N ALA A 121 -53.58 13.40 -2.13
CA ALA A 121 -53.44 12.26 -1.23
C ALA A 121 -52.03 12.19 -0.62
N ALA A 122 -51.89 11.47 0.51
CA ALA A 122 -50.59 11.24 1.16
C ALA A 122 -49.58 10.66 0.16
N GLY A 123 -48.39 11.24 0.07
CA GLY A 123 -47.32 10.85 -0.85
C GLY A 123 -47.47 11.34 -2.30
N ALA A 124 -48.61 11.89 -2.69
CA ALA A 124 -48.84 12.37 -4.05
C ALA A 124 -48.19 13.74 -4.30
N SER A 125 -47.93 14.05 -5.57
CA SER A 125 -47.40 15.34 -6.02
C SER A 125 -48.24 15.94 -7.15
N ILE A 126 -48.24 17.26 -7.24
CA ILE A 126 -48.81 18.02 -8.36
C ILE A 126 -47.84 19.14 -8.73
N SER A 127 -47.87 19.59 -9.98
CA SER A 127 -47.08 20.73 -10.43
C SER A 127 -47.94 21.78 -11.11
N PHE A 128 -47.48 23.02 -11.07
CA PHE A 128 -47.97 24.10 -11.91
C PHE A 128 -46.79 24.85 -12.52
N GLY A 129 -47.00 25.48 -13.67
CA GLY A 129 -45.95 26.18 -14.40
C GLY A 129 -46.32 27.61 -14.74
N PHE A 130 -45.31 28.40 -15.10
CA PHE A 130 -45.45 29.78 -15.51
C PHE A 130 -44.30 30.25 -16.39
N ASN A 131 -44.55 31.24 -17.24
CA ASN A 131 -43.50 31.98 -17.92
C ASN A 131 -43.17 33.25 -17.13
N GLY A 132 -41.88 33.55 -16.97
CA GLY A 132 -41.36 34.73 -16.30
C GLY A 132 -40.53 35.62 -17.22
N ALA A 133 -40.44 36.90 -16.88
CA ALA A 133 -39.53 37.87 -17.47
C ALA A 133 -38.47 38.28 -16.43
N GLY A 134 -37.26 38.59 -16.88
CA GLY A 134 -36.10 38.83 -16.00
C GLY A 134 -35.31 37.55 -15.70
N THR A 135 -34.22 37.68 -14.94
CA THR A 135 -33.26 36.58 -14.69
C THR A 135 -33.28 36.03 -13.27
N GLY A 136 -34.03 36.66 -12.37
CA GLY A 136 -34.10 36.29 -10.96
C GLY A 136 -34.69 34.90 -10.69
N SER A 137 -34.38 34.37 -9.51
CA SER A 137 -34.91 33.10 -9.01
C SER A 137 -35.82 33.35 -7.81
N PRO A 138 -36.80 32.47 -7.55
CA PRO A 138 -37.74 32.68 -6.46
C PRO A 138 -37.06 32.45 -5.11
N SER A 139 -37.43 33.25 -4.10
CA SER A 139 -36.97 33.14 -2.71
C SER A 139 -38.16 33.18 -1.74
N SER A 140 -37.90 33.02 -0.44
CA SER A 140 -38.91 33.14 0.63
C SER A 140 -40.13 32.23 0.47
N CYS A 141 -39.94 31.04 -0.12
CA CYS A 141 -41.07 30.21 -0.50
C CYS A 141 -41.84 29.69 0.71
N LYS A 142 -43.16 29.88 0.71
CA LYS A 142 -44.07 29.28 1.68
C LYS A 142 -45.13 28.43 1.01
N LEU A 143 -45.39 27.25 1.57
CA LEU A 143 -46.50 26.36 1.21
C LEU A 143 -47.51 26.34 2.36
N ASN A 144 -48.73 26.81 2.10
CA ASN A 144 -49.79 26.95 3.10
C ASN A 144 -49.32 27.69 4.37
N GLY A 145 -48.48 28.71 4.20
CA GLY A 145 -47.93 29.53 5.29
C GLY A 145 -46.70 28.97 6.00
N ALA A 146 -46.30 27.71 5.76
CA ALA A 146 -45.05 27.12 6.25
C ALA A 146 -43.95 27.18 5.18
N SER A 147 -42.65 27.00 5.51
CA SER A 147 -41.61 26.99 4.46
C SER A 147 -41.85 25.86 3.46
N CYS A 148 -41.52 26.10 2.19
CA CYS A 148 -41.68 25.13 1.13
C CYS A 148 -40.81 23.87 1.29
N ASP A 149 -39.72 23.91 2.05
CA ASP A 149 -38.94 22.72 2.40
C ASP A 149 -39.55 21.92 3.58
N GLY A 150 -40.69 22.35 4.11
CA GLY A 150 -41.33 21.77 5.30
C GLY A 150 -40.70 22.24 6.62
N GLY A 151 -39.71 23.13 6.57
CA GLY A 151 -39.13 23.84 7.69
C GLY A 151 -39.91 25.12 8.04
N THR A 152 -39.38 25.92 8.95
CA THR A 152 -39.93 27.24 9.27
C THR A 152 -38.82 28.25 9.14
N THR A 153 -38.78 29.07 8.08
CA THR A 153 -37.88 30.23 8.02
C THR A 153 -38.33 31.39 7.11
N VAL A 154 -37.69 32.53 7.36
CA VAL A 154 -38.13 33.93 7.20
C VAL A 154 -37.53 34.55 5.91
N PRO A 155 -38.20 35.50 5.22
CA PRO A 155 -37.65 36.21 4.06
C PRO A 155 -36.38 37.02 4.37
N GLY A 156 -35.34 36.90 3.54
CA GLY A 156 -34.13 37.75 3.58
C GLY A 156 -32.79 37.04 3.76
N ASN A 157 -32.74 35.71 3.70
CA ASN A 157 -31.52 34.93 3.91
C ASN A 157 -30.96 34.39 2.58
N SER A 158 -29.72 34.75 2.24
CA SER A 158 -29.00 34.19 1.09
C SER A 158 -28.52 32.77 1.42
N ALA A 159 -28.21 31.95 0.42
CA ALA A 159 -27.59 30.65 0.69
C ALA A 159 -26.09 30.83 1.00
N PRO A 160 -25.51 30.03 1.89
CA PRO A 160 -24.08 30.07 2.19
C PRO A 160 -23.19 29.89 0.96
N SER A 161 -21.99 30.46 1.01
CA SER A 161 -20.92 30.12 0.06
C SER A 161 -20.46 28.66 0.23
N ALA A 162 -19.76 28.13 -0.79
CA ALA A 162 -19.13 26.81 -0.67
C ALA A 162 -18.03 26.85 0.40
N PRO A 163 -17.95 25.86 1.32
CA PRO A 163 -16.80 25.73 2.20
C PRO A 163 -15.50 25.54 1.41
N GLY A 164 -14.36 25.78 2.07
CA GLY A 164 -13.06 25.43 1.48
C GLY A 164 -12.93 23.93 1.19
N THR A 165 -12.12 23.56 0.20
CA THR A 165 -11.78 22.14 -0.06
C THR A 165 -11.22 21.52 1.24
N PRO A 166 -11.77 20.39 1.72
CA PRO A 166 -11.31 19.80 2.97
C PRO A 166 -9.87 19.31 2.86
N THR A 167 -9.16 19.32 3.96
CA THR A 167 -7.84 18.69 4.11
C THR A 167 -7.95 17.55 5.10
N ALA A 168 -7.22 16.46 4.86
CA ALA A 168 -7.22 15.29 5.73
C ALA A 168 -5.93 15.17 6.53
N SER A 169 -6.05 14.75 7.78
CA SER A 169 -4.97 14.55 8.73
C SER A 169 -5.33 13.40 9.69
N ALA A 170 -4.38 12.96 10.53
CA ALA A 170 -4.61 11.88 11.51
C ALA A 170 -5.32 10.65 10.91
N ILE A 171 -4.90 10.26 9.70
CA ILE A 171 -5.48 9.14 8.97
C ILE A 171 -4.98 7.84 9.59
N THR A 172 -5.91 6.99 10.01
CA THR A 172 -5.65 5.64 10.52
C THR A 172 -6.24 4.60 9.58
N ASN A 173 -6.23 3.33 9.98
CA ASN A 173 -6.81 2.26 9.18
C ASN A 173 -8.33 2.22 9.23
N THR A 174 -8.94 2.96 10.15
CA THR A 174 -10.39 2.99 10.34
C THR A 174 -10.94 4.40 10.54
N SER A 175 -10.11 5.44 10.43
CA SER A 175 -10.55 6.83 10.63
C SER A 175 -9.74 7.83 9.83
N ALA A 176 -10.30 9.03 9.62
CA ALA A 176 -9.58 10.18 9.10
C ALA A 176 -10.17 11.47 9.67
N LYS A 177 -9.31 12.44 10.03
CA LYS A 177 -9.74 13.77 10.48
C LYS A 177 -9.72 14.76 9.32
N LEU A 178 -10.87 15.34 9.04
CA LEU A 178 -11.09 16.38 8.04
C LEU A 178 -11.14 17.77 8.71
N SER A 179 -10.54 18.75 8.06
CA SER A 179 -10.61 20.17 8.42
C SER A 179 -10.79 21.03 7.17
N TRP A 180 -11.62 22.07 7.22
CA TRP A 180 -11.87 22.98 6.10
C TRP A 180 -11.99 24.44 6.55
N THR A 181 -11.91 25.35 5.60
CA THR A 181 -12.20 26.77 5.84
C THR A 181 -13.70 27.00 5.85
N ALA A 182 -14.19 27.79 6.81
CA ALA A 182 -15.61 28.10 6.96
C ALA A 182 -16.22 28.74 5.70
N ALA A 183 -17.48 28.43 5.44
CA ALA A 183 -18.29 29.20 4.50
C ALA A 183 -18.69 30.55 5.11
N THR A 184 -19.14 31.46 4.25
CA THR A 184 -19.68 32.76 4.63
C THR A 184 -21.14 32.84 4.23
N ASP A 185 -21.93 33.51 5.06
CA ASP A 185 -23.36 33.70 4.83
C ASP A 185 -23.83 34.99 5.53
N ASP A 186 -24.92 35.60 5.04
CA ASP A 186 -25.46 36.85 5.60
C ASP A 186 -26.25 36.64 6.90
N SER A 187 -26.82 35.45 7.13
CA SER A 187 -27.51 35.07 8.37
C SER A 187 -26.70 34.13 9.25
N GLY A 188 -25.47 33.82 8.83
CA GLY A 188 -24.50 33.01 9.56
C GLY A 188 -24.69 31.50 9.37
N ILE A 189 -23.60 30.76 9.56
CA ILE A 189 -23.59 29.30 9.36
C ILE A 189 -24.10 28.58 10.60
N LYS A 190 -25.13 27.75 10.41
CA LYS A 190 -25.70 26.87 11.45
C LYS A 190 -24.89 25.59 11.60
N ASN A 191 -24.59 24.91 10.50
CA ASN A 191 -23.82 23.65 10.48
C ASN A 191 -23.25 23.33 9.09
N TYR A 192 -22.51 22.23 9.01
CA TYR A 192 -21.91 21.65 7.81
C TYR A 192 -22.31 20.19 7.67
N ASP A 193 -22.79 19.82 6.48
CA ASP A 193 -23.01 18.44 6.07
C ASP A 193 -21.72 17.90 5.44
N VAL A 194 -21.16 16.81 5.97
CA VAL A 194 -19.96 16.13 5.44
C VAL A 194 -20.40 14.95 4.59
N LEU A 195 -19.90 14.87 3.36
CA LEU A 195 -20.25 13.83 2.40
C LEU A 195 -19.03 12.95 2.11
N ARG A 196 -19.22 11.62 2.16
CA ARG A 196 -18.26 10.59 1.76
C ARG A 196 -18.79 9.86 0.54
N ASP A 197 -18.02 9.87 -0.55
CA ASP A 197 -18.39 9.29 -1.84
C ASP A 197 -19.76 9.79 -2.35
N GLY A 198 -20.07 11.05 -2.05
CA GLY A 198 -21.34 11.71 -2.40
C GLY A 198 -22.51 11.46 -1.44
N ALA A 199 -22.36 10.60 -0.43
CA ALA A 199 -23.38 10.34 0.59
C ALA A 199 -23.08 11.12 1.89
N LYS A 200 -24.10 11.76 2.48
CA LYS A 200 -23.92 12.45 3.77
C LYS A 200 -23.63 11.44 4.89
N VAL A 201 -22.49 11.61 5.55
CA VAL A 201 -22.06 10.77 6.69
C VAL A 201 -22.20 11.47 8.04
N ALA A 202 -22.19 12.80 8.08
CA ALA A 202 -22.37 13.56 9.31
C ALA A 202 -22.89 14.98 9.07
N THR A 203 -23.40 15.60 10.14
CA THR A 203 -23.69 17.03 10.24
C THR A 203 -22.96 17.57 11.48
N VAL A 204 -22.13 18.61 11.32
CA VAL A 204 -21.30 19.18 12.40
C VAL A 204 -21.41 20.70 12.46
N THR A 205 -21.27 21.29 13.64
CA THR A 205 -21.30 22.76 13.82
C THR A 205 -19.91 23.40 13.75
N THR A 206 -18.84 22.60 13.77
CA THR A 206 -17.44 23.04 13.67
C THR A 206 -16.87 22.77 12.29
N THR A 207 -15.77 23.43 11.91
CA THR A 207 -15.08 23.23 10.62
C THR A 207 -14.10 22.05 10.62
N THR A 208 -14.33 21.07 11.50
CA THR A 208 -13.55 19.83 11.59
C THR A 208 -14.47 18.65 11.87
N TYR A 209 -14.15 17.48 11.33
CA TYR A 209 -14.87 16.23 11.59
C TYR A 209 -13.92 15.04 11.51
N THR A 210 -14.07 14.07 12.41
CA THR A 210 -13.35 12.79 12.32
C THR A 210 -14.32 11.71 11.87
N ASP A 211 -14.15 11.21 10.66
CA ASP A 211 -14.88 10.03 10.20
C ASP A 211 -14.23 8.77 10.77
N SER A 212 -15.04 7.84 11.26
CA SER A 212 -14.62 6.62 11.95
C SER A 212 -15.36 5.40 11.41
N ALA A 213 -14.87 4.20 11.71
CA ALA A 213 -15.35 2.94 11.13
C ALA A 213 -15.18 2.83 9.60
N LEU A 214 -14.12 3.46 9.07
CA LEU A 214 -13.69 3.27 7.69
C LEU A 214 -13.07 1.88 7.49
N THR A 215 -13.09 1.38 6.26
CA THR A 215 -12.40 0.14 5.87
C THR A 215 -10.93 0.43 5.59
N ALA A 216 -10.03 -0.43 6.06
CA ALA A 216 -8.59 -0.27 5.91
C ALA A 216 -8.12 -0.33 4.44
N GLY A 217 -7.12 0.48 4.08
CA GLY A 217 -6.55 0.63 2.73
C GLY A 217 -7.52 1.02 1.63
N THR A 218 -8.69 1.55 1.99
CA THR A 218 -9.74 1.95 1.07
C THR A 218 -9.64 3.45 0.82
N SER A 219 -9.77 3.85 -0.44
CA SER A 219 -9.82 5.27 -0.82
C SER A 219 -11.25 5.77 -0.74
N TYR A 220 -11.44 6.92 -0.11
CA TYR A 220 -12.70 7.63 0.05
C TYR A 220 -12.56 9.04 -0.48
N SER A 221 -13.61 9.59 -1.08
CA SER A 221 -13.68 10.99 -1.51
C SER A 221 -14.57 11.79 -0.56
N TYR A 222 -14.09 12.93 -0.06
CA TYR A 222 -14.85 13.78 0.85
C TYR A 222 -15.11 15.17 0.28
N THR A 223 -16.35 15.65 0.45
CA THR A 223 -16.78 17.03 0.22
C THR A 223 -17.59 17.54 1.42
N VAL A 224 -17.77 18.86 1.53
CA VAL A 224 -18.52 19.49 2.63
C VAL A 224 -19.47 20.55 2.08
N GLN A 225 -20.66 20.66 2.66
CA GLN A 225 -21.70 21.62 2.31
C GLN A 225 -22.11 22.43 3.54
N ALA A 226 -22.23 23.76 3.43
CA ALA A 226 -22.68 24.60 4.54
C ALA A 226 -24.20 24.78 4.55
N ARG A 227 -24.76 24.98 5.74
CA ARG A 227 -26.16 25.33 5.99
C ARG A 227 -26.24 26.54 6.91
N ASP A 228 -27.06 27.53 6.56
CA ASP A 228 -27.25 28.72 7.40
C ASP A 228 -28.27 28.51 8.54
N THR A 229 -28.45 29.55 9.35
CA THR A 229 -29.40 29.61 10.46
C THR A 229 -30.86 29.49 10.03
N SER A 230 -31.15 29.69 8.74
CA SER A 230 -32.46 29.50 8.16
C SER A 230 -32.66 28.17 7.45
N ASP A 231 -31.73 27.23 7.64
CA ASP A 231 -31.70 25.89 7.06
C ASP A 231 -31.49 25.83 5.53
N VAL A 232 -31.07 26.91 4.87
CA VAL A 232 -30.72 26.88 3.44
C VAL A 232 -29.29 26.38 3.24
N THR A 233 -29.07 25.52 2.24
CA THR A 233 -27.75 24.93 1.94
C THR A 233 -27.08 25.60 0.74
N GLY A 234 -25.78 25.88 0.86
CA GLY A 234 -24.92 26.36 -0.22
C GLY A 234 -24.40 25.25 -1.15
N PRO A 235 -23.54 25.57 -2.12
CA PRO A 235 -22.86 24.56 -2.95
C PRO A 235 -21.90 23.65 -2.14
N VAL A 236 -21.59 22.46 -2.66
CA VAL A 236 -20.55 21.58 -2.10
C VAL A 236 -19.15 22.13 -2.38
N SER A 237 -18.21 21.88 -1.48
CA SER A 237 -16.80 22.21 -1.66
C SER A 237 -16.10 21.33 -2.72
N GLY A 238 -14.85 21.67 -3.05
CA GLY A 238 -13.97 20.76 -3.78
C GLY A 238 -13.72 19.46 -3.01
N ALA A 239 -13.40 18.38 -3.72
CA ALA A 239 -13.20 17.06 -3.11
C ALA A 239 -11.75 16.83 -2.64
N VAL A 240 -11.60 16.07 -1.55
CA VAL A 240 -10.32 15.50 -1.12
C VAL A 240 -10.38 13.98 -1.13
N SER A 241 -9.39 13.34 -1.74
CA SER A 241 -9.23 11.88 -1.69
C SER A 241 -8.40 11.48 -0.47
N VAL A 242 -8.91 10.52 0.31
CA VAL A 242 -8.31 10.03 1.55
C VAL A 242 -8.25 8.52 1.50
N LYS A 243 -7.05 7.94 1.60
CA LYS A 243 -6.86 6.49 1.72
C LYS A 243 -6.55 6.14 3.17
N THR A 244 -7.40 5.31 3.80
CA THR A 244 -7.13 4.79 5.14
C THR A 244 -5.85 3.94 5.15
N THR A 245 -5.15 3.92 6.28
CA THR A 245 -3.97 3.04 6.44
C THR A 245 -4.41 1.57 6.55
N GLY A 246 -3.48 0.60 6.57
CA GLY A 246 -3.83 -0.79 6.94
C GLY A 246 -4.52 -1.69 5.90
N GLY A 247 -4.63 -1.32 4.61
CA GLY A 247 -4.91 -2.30 3.53
C GLY A 247 -3.69 -2.46 2.62
N GLY A 248 -2.64 -3.00 3.23
CA GLY A 248 -1.25 -2.97 2.75
C GLY A 248 -0.47 -1.91 3.53
N THR A 249 0.27 -2.37 4.54
CA THR A 249 1.15 -1.56 5.39
C THR A 249 2.20 -0.85 4.54
N THR A 250 2.17 0.48 4.49
CA THR A 250 3.31 1.29 4.05
C THR A 250 4.30 1.46 5.21
N ASP A 251 4.97 0.37 5.53
CA ASP A 251 6.43 0.35 5.68
C ASP A 251 6.86 -0.76 4.72
N PRO A 252 7.61 -0.46 3.64
CA PRO A 252 7.89 -1.42 2.57
C PRO A 252 8.72 -2.63 2.99
N GLY A 253 9.12 -2.76 4.25
CA GLY A 253 9.43 -4.10 4.79
C GLY A 253 9.63 -4.19 6.28
N THR A 254 8.75 -3.57 7.06
CA THR A 254 8.36 -4.27 8.28
C THR A 254 7.27 -5.25 7.85
N PRO A 255 7.49 -6.58 7.84
CA PRO A 255 6.38 -7.49 7.61
C PRO A 255 5.30 -7.15 8.64
N GLY A 256 4.05 -7.02 8.17
CA GLY A 256 2.93 -6.61 9.02
C GLY A 256 3.00 -7.32 10.36
N THR A 257 2.82 -6.56 11.46
CA THR A 257 2.92 -6.99 12.85
C THR A 257 2.49 -8.46 13.04
N GLY A 258 3.45 -9.39 12.98
CA GLY A 258 3.19 -10.84 12.95
C GLY A 258 4.15 -11.67 12.10
N SER A 259 4.54 -11.21 10.90
CA SER A 259 5.42 -12.00 10.02
C SER A 259 6.90 -11.68 10.27
N LYS A 260 7.79 -12.69 10.23
CA LYS A 260 9.24 -12.50 10.33
C LYS A 260 9.86 -12.37 8.94
N ILE A 261 10.94 -11.59 8.84
CA ILE A 261 11.76 -11.57 7.63
C ILE A 261 12.52 -12.89 7.54
N ASN A 262 12.48 -13.52 6.36
CA ASN A 262 13.32 -14.65 6.01
C ASN A 262 13.97 -14.30 4.66
N LEU A 263 15.19 -13.79 4.72
CA LEU A 263 15.91 -13.21 3.58
C LEU A 263 17.04 -14.13 3.13
N GLY A 264 17.17 -14.38 1.82
CA GLY A 264 18.30 -15.13 1.27
C GLY A 264 19.12 -14.30 0.30
N TYR A 265 20.44 -14.51 0.29
CA TYR A 265 21.35 -13.92 -0.70
C TYR A 265 21.46 -14.81 -1.95
N PHE A 266 21.14 -14.24 -3.12
CA PHE A 266 21.34 -14.85 -4.43
C PHE A 266 22.53 -14.20 -5.11
N THR A 267 23.57 -14.97 -5.41
CA THR A 267 24.80 -14.46 -6.01
C THR A 267 24.73 -14.41 -7.54
N GLU A 268 25.11 -13.26 -8.09
CA GLU A 268 25.21 -12.92 -9.52
C GLU A 268 26.03 -13.99 -10.25
N TRP A 269 27.22 -14.30 -9.73
CA TRP A 269 28.15 -15.29 -10.27
C TRP A 269 27.73 -16.75 -10.02
N GLY A 270 26.67 -16.98 -9.23
CA GLY A 270 26.15 -18.31 -8.93
C GLY A 270 25.74 -19.09 -10.19
N VAL A 271 25.42 -18.38 -11.27
CA VAL A 271 25.01 -18.97 -12.55
C VAL A 271 26.13 -19.65 -13.33
N TYR A 272 27.39 -19.45 -12.93
CA TYR A 272 28.56 -20.03 -13.60
C TYR A 272 29.00 -21.33 -12.94
N GLY A 273 30.13 -21.33 -12.21
CA GLY A 273 30.71 -22.54 -11.64
C GLY A 273 29.82 -23.26 -10.62
N ARG A 274 28.96 -22.51 -9.90
CA ARG A 274 27.96 -23.08 -8.99
C ARG A 274 26.75 -23.66 -9.73
N ASN A 275 26.53 -23.25 -10.98
CA ASN A 275 25.37 -23.61 -11.81
C ASN A 275 24.04 -23.50 -11.07
N TYR A 276 23.89 -22.42 -10.29
CA TYR A 276 22.71 -22.12 -9.49
C TYR A 276 21.97 -20.93 -10.09
N HIS A 277 20.74 -21.15 -10.50
CA HIS A 277 19.87 -20.20 -11.19
C HIS A 277 18.68 -19.83 -10.32
N VAL A 278 18.01 -18.72 -10.63
CA VAL A 278 16.78 -18.29 -9.91
C VAL A 278 15.70 -19.39 -9.95
N LYS A 279 15.64 -20.20 -11.02
CA LYS A 279 14.76 -21.38 -11.10
C LYS A 279 14.98 -22.37 -9.96
N ASN A 280 16.20 -22.50 -9.44
CA ASN A 280 16.49 -23.43 -8.36
C ASN A 280 15.72 -23.09 -7.08
N LEU A 281 15.42 -21.80 -6.84
CA LEU A 281 14.55 -21.36 -5.74
C LEU A 281 13.15 -21.97 -5.82
N VAL A 282 12.64 -22.15 -7.04
CA VAL A 282 11.33 -22.76 -7.30
C VAL A 282 11.42 -24.28 -7.14
N THR A 283 12.40 -24.92 -7.77
CA THR A 283 12.49 -26.39 -7.80
C THR A 283 12.84 -26.99 -6.44
N SER A 284 13.55 -26.25 -5.58
CA SER A 284 13.86 -26.67 -4.21
C SER A 284 12.69 -26.47 -3.24
N GLY A 285 11.73 -25.62 -3.60
CA GLY A 285 10.71 -25.08 -2.70
C GLY A 285 11.21 -23.94 -1.79
N SER A 286 12.41 -23.39 -2.04
CA SER A 286 12.94 -22.26 -1.27
C SER A 286 12.07 -21.01 -1.40
N ALA A 287 11.51 -20.76 -2.59
CA ALA A 287 10.67 -19.58 -2.87
C ALA A 287 9.43 -19.49 -1.95
N GLU A 288 8.90 -20.63 -1.50
CA GLU A 288 7.75 -20.69 -0.59
C GLU A 288 8.08 -20.36 0.87
N GLN A 289 9.37 -20.36 1.20
CA GLN A 289 9.85 -20.20 2.57
C GLN A 289 10.38 -18.78 2.85
N ILE A 290 10.77 -18.04 1.82
CA ILE A 290 11.40 -16.72 1.94
C ILE A 290 10.40 -15.58 1.79
N THR A 291 10.77 -14.43 2.35
CA THR A 291 10.05 -13.17 2.14
C THR A 291 10.86 -12.19 1.29
N HIS A 292 12.19 -12.25 1.37
CA HIS A 292 13.07 -11.32 0.68
C HIS A 292 14.25 -12.03 0.01
N ILE A 293 14.77 -11.42 -1.05
CA ILE A 293 16.03 -11.78 -1.71
C ILE A 293 16.92 -10.55 -1.72
N ASN A 294 18.17 -10.70 -1.28
CA ASN A 294 19.23 -9.77 -1.66
C ASN A 294 19.94 -10.35 -2.88
N TYR A 295 19.88 -9.62 -4.00
CA TYR A 295 20.65 -9.93 -5.19
C TYR A 295 22.06 -9.35 -5.04
N ALA A 296 23.06 -10.23 -5.03
CA ALA A 296 24.43 -9.93 -4.64
C ALA A 296 25.39 -10.15 -5.83
N PHE A 297 26.16 -9.19 -6.29
CA PHE A 297 26.26 -7.82 -5.82
C PHE A 297 26.21 -6.86 -7.00
N GLY A 298 25.81 -5.62 -6.72
CA GLY A 298 26.29 -4.48 -7.49
C GLY A 298 27.62 -3.99 -6.92
N ASN A 299 28.44 -3.36 -7.75
CA ASN A 299 29.73 -2.83 -7.34
C ASN A 299 29.61 -1.37 -6.86
N VAL A 300 30.54 -0.92 -6.03
CA VAL A 300 30.74 0.50 -5.71
C VAL A 300 32.08 0.95 -6.27
N THR A 301 32.06 1.76 -7.33
CA THR A 301 33.25 2.26 -8.01
C THR A 301 33.20 3.77 -8.10
N ASN A 302 34.32 4.45 -7.84
CA ASN A 302 34.41 5.92 -7.87
C ASN A 302 33.32 6.63 -7.03
N GLY A 303 32.93 6.03 -5.90
CA GLY A 303 31.86 6.56 -5.04
C GLY A 303 30.45 6.47 -5.62
N GLN A 304 30.23 5.58 -6.59
CA GLN A 304 28.95 5.38 -7.27
C GLN A 304 28.58 3.89 -7.33
N CYS A 305 27.27 3.59 -7.33
CA CYS A 305 26.79 2.25 -7.65
C CYS A 305 27.03 1.94 -9.12
N ALA A 306 27.49 0.72 -9.41
CA ALA A 306 27.83 0.23 -10.74
C ALA A 306 27.39 -1.23 -10.94
N ILE A 307 27.21 -1.62 -12.20
CA ILE A 307 27.02 -3.02 -12.59
C ILE A 307 28.29 -3.82 -12.27
N GLY A 308 28.12 -5.00 -11.69
CA GLY A 308 29.19 -5.98 -11.48
C GLY A 308 29.47 -6.76 -12.76
N ASP A 309 28.52 -7.59 -13.17
CA ASP A 309 28.56 -8.41 -14.37
C ASP A 309 27.26 -8.29 -15.19
N SER A 310 27.29 -7.45 -16.22
CA SER A 310 26.13 -7.24 -17.10
C SER A 310 25.65 -8.53 -17.76
N TYR A 311 26.55 -9.48 -18.01
CA TYR A 311 26.18 -10.73 -18.66
C TYR A 311 25.29 -11.57 -17.73
N ALA A 312 25.71 -11.79 -16.49
CA ALA A 312 24.87 -12.48 -15.51
C ALA A 312 23.58 -11.71 -15.20
N ASP A 313 23.69 -10.39 -15.02
CA ASP A 313 22.57 -9.52 -14.63
C ASP A 313 21.44 -9.50 -15.66
N TYR A 314 21.74 -9.16 -16.91
CA TYR A 314 20.70 -8.87 -17.90
C TYR A 314 20.95 -9.35 -19.34
N ASP A 315 22.12 -9.87 -19.71
CA ASP A 315 22.36 -10.34 -21.09
C ASP A 315 22.22 -11.87 -21.27
N LYS A 316 22.56 -12.67 -20.25
CA LYS A 316 22.59 -14.14 -20.35
C LYS A 316 21.20 -14.68 -20.70
N ALA A 317 21.10 -15.35 -21.84
CA ALA A 317 19.89 -16.05 -22.24
C ALA A 317 19.67 -17.32 -21.40
N TYR A 318 18.41 -17.57 -21.06
CA TYR A 318 17.95 -18.78 -20.40
C TYR A 318 17.13 -19.64 -21.36
N THR A 319 17.42 -20.93 -21.42
CA THR A 319 16.58 -21.92 -22.11
C THR A 319 15.32 -22.21 -21.30
N ALA A 320 14.32 -22.87 -21.91
CA ALA A 320 13.07 -23.21 -21.24
C ALA A 320 13.28 -24.06 -19.96
N ASP A 321 14.24 -24.98 -19.99
CA ASP A 321 14.58 -25.82 -18.83
C ASP A 321 15.32 -25.04 -17.73
N GLN A 322 15.98 -23.92 -18.03
CA GLN A 322 16.63 -23.05 -17.04
C GLN A 322 15.73 -21.91 -16.55
N ALA A 323 14.72 -21.51 -17.32
CA ALA A 323 13.86 -20.38 -17.01
C ALA A 323 12.82 -20.71 -15.91
N VAL A 324 12.53 -19.72 -15.05
CA VAL A 324 11.61 -19.84 -13.90
C VAL A 324 10.19 -20.24 -14.30
N ASP A 325 9.70 -19.67 -15.39
CA ASP A 325 8.35 -19.90 -15.94
C ASP A 325 8.31 -21.02 -16.99
N GLY A 326 9.44 -21.64 -17.30
CA GLY A 326 9.54 -22.65 -18.36
C GLY A 326 9.57 -22.08 -19.77
N VAL A 327 9.67 -20.75 -19.94
CA VAL A 327 9.71 -20.08 -21.25
C VAL A 327 11.11 -19.58 -21.52
N ALA A 328 11.72 -20.06 -22.62
CA ALA A 328 13.03 -19.62 -23.05
C ALA A 328 13.05 -18.13 -23.38
N ASP A 329 14.17 -17.47 -23.12
CA ASP A 329 14.39 -16.09 -23.54
C ASP A 329 14.58 -16.02 -25.07
N THR A 330 14.08 -14.95 -25.69
CA THR A 330 14.34 -14.62 -27.10
C THR A 330 15.54 -13.69 -27.27
N TRP A 331 16.12 -13.67 -28.46
CA TRP A 331 17.30 -12.86 -28.75
C TRP A 331 17.00 -11.36 -28.78
N ASP A 332 15.76 -10.97 -29.06
CA ASP A 332 15.28 -9.59 -29.23
C ASP A 332 14.55 -9.03 -28.00
N GLN A 333 14.34 -9.81 -26.94
CA GLN A 333 13.67 -9.31 -25.74
C GLN A 333 14.54 -8.30 -24.98
N PRO A 334 13.93 -7.28 -24.36
CA PRO A 334 14.66 -6.14 -23.76
C PRO A 334 15.41 -6.47 -22.46
N LEU A 335 15.08 -7.58 -21.79
CA LEU A 335 15.76 -8.01 -20.56
C LEU A 335 15.93 -9.53 -20.53
N ARG A 336 17.13 -10.01 -20.25
CA ARG A 336 17.45 -11.42 -19.95
C ARG A 336 18.14 -11.52 -18.58
N GLY A 337 19.03 -12.48 -18.41
CA GLY A 337 19.85 -12.63 -17.21
C GLY A 337 19.04 -12.90 -15.96
N ASN A 338 19.72 -12.76 -14.82
CA ASN A 338 19.13 -12.94 -13.51
C ASN A 338 17.97 -11.98 -13.27
N PHE A 339 18.01 -10.75 -13.79
CA PHE A 339 16.95 -9.76 -13.58
C PHE A 339 15.64 -10.21 -14.23
N ASN A 340 15.68 -10.75 -15.45
CA ASN A 340 14.47 -11.30 -16.06
C ASN A 340 13.96 -12.52 -15.31
N GLN A 341 14.86 -13.38 -14.80
CA GLN A 341 14.43 -14.53 -14.01
C GLN A 341 13.84 -14.11 -12.65
N LEU A 342 14.35 -13.07 -12.00
CA LEU A 342 13.78 -12.49 -10.78
C LEU A 342 12.40 -11.85 -11.06
N ARG A 343 12.22 -11.16 -12.19
CA ARG A 343 10.90 -10.69 -12.64
C ARG A 343 9.89 -11.84 -12.73
N LYS A 344 10.29 -12.93 -13.42
CA LYS A 344 9.47 -14.14 -13.56
C LYS A 344 9.19 -14.79 -12.20
N LEU A 345 10.16 -14.77 -11.27
CA LEU A 345 9.95 -15.25 -9.91
C LEU A 345 8.91 -14.42 -9.16
N LYS A 346 9.00 -13.08 -9.20
CA LYS A 346 8.00 -12.19 -8.58
C LYS A 346 6.61 -12.37 -9.16
N ALA A 347 6.50 -12.60 -10.48
CA ALA A 347 5.21 -12.91 -11.10
C ALA A 347 4.59 -14.21 -10.54
N LYS A 348 5.42 -15.22 -10.22
CA LYS A 348 4.98 -16.49 -9.64
C LYS A 348 4.77 -16.42 -8.12
N TYR A 349 5.54 -15.60 -7.43
CA TYR A 349 5.55 -15.41 -5.97
C TYR A 349 5.47 -13.91 -5.63
N PRO A 350 4.29 -13.27 -5.77
CA PRO A 350 4.15 -11.81 -5.67
C PRO A 350 4.41 -11.24 -4.27
N ASN A 351 4.53 -12.10 -3.26
CA ASN A 351 4.89 -11.73 -1.89
C ASN A 351 6.41 -11.58 -1.68
N ILE A 352 7.25 -12.07 -2.60
CA ILE A 352 8.71 -11.95 -2.48
C ILE A 352 9.15 -10.55 -2.88
N LYS A 353 9.99 -9.97 -2.02
CA LYS A 353 10.66 -8.68 -2.25
C LYS A 353 12.11 -8.89 -2.65
N VAL A 354 12.61 -8.09 -3.58
CA VAL A 354 13.99 -8.22 -4.07
C VAL A 354 14.71 -6.90 -3.86
N LEU A 355 15.84 -6.91 -3.15
CA LEU A 355 16.71 -5.76 -3.02
C LEU A 355 18.00 -6.03 -3.80
N TRP A 356 18.57 -4.98 -4.39
CA TRP A 356 19.92 -5.07 -4.96
C TRP A 356 20.93 -4.69 -3.88
N SER A 357 21.80 -5.63 -3.53
CA SER A 357 22.86 -5.42 -2.54
C SER A 357 24.13 -4.92 -3.21
N PHE A 358 24.69 -3.82 -2.72
CA PHE A 358 25.92 -3.22 -3.25
C PHE A 358 27.07 -3.38 -2.26
N GLY A 359 28.22 -3.85 -2.74
CA GLY A 359 29.41 -4.05 -1.94
C GLY A 359 29.75 -5.52 -1.72
N GLY A 360 29.72 -5.95 -0.47
CA GLY A 360 30.30 -7.20 0.00
C GLY A 360 31.82 -7.12 0.11
N TRP A 361 32.45 -8.23 0.46
CA TRP A 361 33.88 -8.31 0.78
C TRP A 361 34.82 -7.64 -0.25
N THR A 362 34.65 -7.94 -1.54
CA THR A 362 35.59 -7.48 -2.59
C THR A 362 35.23 -6.12 -3.19
N TRP A 363 33.96 -5.70 -3.14
CA TRP A 363 33.50 -4.47 -3.79
C TRP A 363 33.17 -3.34 -2.80
N SER A 364 33.59 -3.47 -1.55
CA SER A 364 33.46 -2.41 -0.54
C SER A 364 34.46 -1.26 -0.69
N GLY A 365 35.50 -1.40 -1.53
CA GLY A 365 36.58 -0.41 -1.66
C GLY A 365 36.15 0.98 -2.13
N GLY A 366 35.00 1.11 -2.80
CA GLY A 366 34.47 2.40 -3.27
C GLY A 366 33.64 3.18 -2.25
N PHE A 367 33.30 2.59 -1.10
CA PHE A 367 32.42 3.26 -0.13
C PHE A 367 33.09 4.45 0.56
N ALA A 368 34.41 4.44 0.72
CA ALA A 368 35.13 5.58 1.28
C ALA A 368 34.95 6.84 0.40
N GLN A 369 34.99 6.69 -0.94
CA GLN A 369 34.65 7.78 -1.85
C GLN A 369 33.15 8.11 -1.84
N ALA A 370 32.28 7.10 -1.73
CA ALA A 370 30.83 7.32 -1.64
C ALA A 370 30.47 8.17 -0.41
N ALA A 371 31.14 7.95 0.73
CA ALA A 371 30.94 8.69 1.96
C ALA A 371 31.35 10.17 1.87
N GLN A 372 32.21 10.55 0.92
CA GLN A 372 32.58 11.94 0.68
C GLN A 372 31.45 12.73 -0.01
N ASN A 373 30.58 12.06 -0.76
CA ASN A 373 29.39 12.67 -1.37
C ASN A 373 28.17 11.72 -1.35
N PRO A 374 27.53 11.54 -0.18
CA PRO A 374 26.40 10.64 0.00
C PRO A 374 25.23 10.88 -0.96
N THR A 375 24.96 12.15 -1.29
CA THR A 375 23.86 12.53 -2.20
C THR A 375 24.13 12.06 -3.63
N ALA A 376 25.36 12.25 -4.12
CA ALA A 376 25.75 11.78 -5.46
C ALA A 376 25.76 10.25 -5.53
N PHE A 377 26.27 9.59 -4.48
CA PHE A 377 26.19 8.13 -4.36
C PHE A 377 24.73 7.66 -4.43
N ALA A 378 23.85 8.19 -3.59
CA ALA A 378 22.44 7.81 -3.56
C ALA A 378 21.74 8.03 -4.90
N GLN A 379 22.04 9.14 -5.59
CA GLN A 379 21.53 9.43 -6.92
C GLN A 379 22.00 8.40 -7.96
N SER A 380 23.27 8.00 -7.92
CA SER A 380 23.80 6.98 -8.83
C SER A 380 23.14 5.61 -8.61
N CYS A 381 22.95 5.21 -7.35
CA CYS A 381 22.29 3.97 -7.00
C CYS A 381 20.82 3.96 -7.40
N TYR A 382 20.10 5.07 -7.18
CA TYR A 382 18.71 5.19 -7.63
C TYR A 382 18.59 5.06 -9.14
N ASN A 383 19.46 5.73 -9.91
CA ASN A 383 19.43 5.63 -11.37
C ASN A 383 19.64 4.20 -11.87
N LEU A 384 20.44 3.40 -11.16
CA LEU A 384 20.73 2.03 -11.53
C LEU A 384 19.63 1.05 -11.10
N VAL A 385 19.15 1.17 -9.86
CA VAL A 385 18.10 0.29 -9.31
C VAL A 385 16.76 0.54 -10.01
N GLU A 386 16.43 1.79 -10.31
CA GLU A 386 15.18 2.22 -10.95
C GLU A 386 15.32 2.39 -12.48
N ASP A 387 16.33 1.76 -13.10
CA ASP A 387 16.48 1.79 -14.57
C ASP A 387 15.20 1.22 -15.22
N PRO A 388 14.59 1.92 -16.19
CA PRO A 388 13.31 1.50 -16.79
C PRO A 388 13.29 0.08 -17.38
N ARG A 389 14.45 -0.51 -17.69
CA ARG A 389 14.55 -1.89 -18.18
C ARG A 389 14.19 -2.94 -17.12
N TRP A 390 14.32 -2.60 -15.83
CA TRP A 390 14.11 -3.52 -14.71
C TRP A 390 13.56 -2.86 -13.43
N ALA A 391 12.98 -1.66 -13.53
CA ALA A 391 12.39 -0.95 -12.38
C ALA A 391 11.30 -1.75 -11.65
N ASP A 392 10.70 -2.76 -12.29
CA ASP A 392 9.73 -3.66 -11.66
C ASP A 392 10.37 -4.81 -10.85
N VAL A 393 11.67 -5.04 -11.01
CA VAL A 393 12.41 -6.15 -10.39
C VAL A 393 12.72 -5.84 -8.93
N PHE A 394 13.28 -4.67 -8.64
CA PHE A 394 13.78 -4.33 -7.31
C PHE A 394 12.75 -3.55 -6.49
N ASP A 395 12.59 -3.92 -5.23
CA ASP A 395 11.76 -3.25 -4.22
C ASP A 395 12.60 -2.31 -3.33
N GLY A 396 13.90 -2.19 -3.60
CA GLY A 396 14.81 -1.30 -2.90
C GLY A 396 16.28 -1.69 -3.01
N ILE A 397 17.07 -1.20 -2.06
CA ILE A 397 18.53 -1.29 -2.05
C ILE A 397 19.04 -1.80 -0.70
N ASP A 398 20.09 -2.61 -0.75
CA ASP A 398 20.86 -3.06 0.40
C ASP A 398 22.32 -2.56 0.29
N ILE A 399 22.88 -2.09 1.41
CA ILE A 399 24.26 -1.65 1.49
C ILE A 399 25.07 -2.64 2.30
N ASP A 400 26.02 -3.30 1.65
CA ASP A 400 26.93 -4.25 2.29
C ASP A 400 28.35 -3.67 2.30
N TRP A 401 28.56 -2.68 3.16
CA TRP A 401 29.86 -2.04 3.35
C TRP A 401 30.67 -2.81 4.38
N GLU A 402 31.75 -3.45 3.95
CA GLU A 402 32.66 -4.23 4.77
C GLU A 402 34.05 -3.56 4.91
N TYR A 403 34.29 -2.69 5.90
CA TYR A 403 33.37 -2.22 6.96
C TYR A 403 33.50 -0.71 7.20
N PRO A 404 32.41 0.00 7.54
CA PRO A 404 32.45 1.44 7.79
C PRO A 404 33.34 1.77 8.99
N ASN A 405 34.28 2.68 8.78
CA ASN A 405 35.25 3.17 9.77
C ASN A 405 36.08 2.05 10.45
N ALA A 406 36.26 0.92 9.76
CA ALA A 406 37.02 -0.22 10.25
C ALA A 406 37.70 -0.97 9.09
N CYS A 407 38.55 -1.95 9.42
CA CYS A 407 39.22 -2.77 8.41
C CYS A 407 38.36 -3.98 8.00
N GLY A 408 38.11 -4.07 6.69
CA GLY A 408 37.72 -5.30 5.97
C GLY A 408 38.89 -5.75 5.09
N LEU A 409 38.63 -5.98 3.80
CA LEU A 409 39.70 -6.19 2.81
C LEU A 409 40.63 -4.97 2.70
N THR A 410 40.04 -3.78 2.80
CA THR A 410 40.75 -2.50 2.96
C THR A 410 40.24 -1.80 4.21
N CYS A 411 41.09 -0.99 4.85
CA CYS A 411 40.67 -0.16 5.98
C CYS A 411 39.93 1.08 5.52
N ASP A 412 38.77 1.32 6.10
CA ASP A 412 38.05 2.59 5.97
C ASP A 412 38.32 3.51 7.17
N THR A 413 38.42 4.81 6.90
CA THR A 413 38.61 5.86 7.90
C THR A 413 37.61 7.01 7.71
N SER A 414 36.44 6.74 7.12
CA SER A 414 35.44 7.76 6.79
C SER A 414 34.75 8.36 8.02
N GLY A 415 35.02 7.81 9.21
CA GLY A 415 34.52 8.28 10.49
C GLY A 415 33.19 7.62 10.91
N PRO A 416 32.84 7.64 12.21
CA PRO A 416 31.70 6.88 12.72
C PRO A 416 30.34 7.27 12.11
N ALA A 417 30.19 8.51 11.64
CA ALA A 417 28.94 8.99 11.05
C ALA A 417 28.76 8.62 9.57
N ALA A 418 29.77 8.05 8.91
CA ALA A 418 29.75 7.83 7.45
C ALA A 418 28.57 6.97 6.99
N LEU A 419 28.33 5.82 7.65
CA LEU A 419 27.21 4.95 7.33
C LEU A 419 25.86 5.66 7.52
N LYS A 420 25.71 6.44 8.59
CA LYS A 420 24.49 7.21 8.83
C LYS A 420 24.25 8.25 7.73
N ASN A 421 25.28 8.97 7.32
CA ASN A 421 25.14 9.98 6.27
C ASN A 421 24.75 9.35 4.93
N LEU A 422 25.38 8.22 4.59
CA LEU A 422 25.10 7.45 3.39
C LEU A 422 23.66 6.91 3.38
N THR A 423 23.22 6.28 4.48
CA THR A 423 21.85 5.74 4.60
C THR A 423 20.79 6.85 4.66
N THR A 424 21.11 8.02 5.23
CA THR A 424 20.22 9.21 5.19
C THR A 424 20.02 9.68 3.75
N ALA A 425 21.08 9.77 2.96
CA ALA A 425 20.99 10.18 1.57
C ALA A 425 20.21 9.17 0.72
N LEU A 426 20.43 7.86 0.93
CA LEU A 426 19.65 6.81 0.29
C LEU A 426 18.17 6.90 0.64
N ARG A 427 17.82 7.03 1.93
CA ARG A 427 16.42 7.16 2.36
C ARG A 427 15.76 8.40 1.75
N SER A 428 16.46 9.52 1.72
CA SER A 428 15.98 10.75 1.08
C SER A 428 15.70 10.55 -0.42
N LYS A 429 16.58 9.82 -1.11
CA LYS A 429 16.49 9.60 -2.55
C LYS A 429 15.44 8.56 -2.95
N PHE A 430 15.38 7.43 -2.25
CA PHE A 430 14.49 6.30 -2.53
C PHE A 430 13.09 6.48 -1.90
N GLY A 431 12.93 7.41 -0.95
CA GLY A 431 11.66 7.70 -0.30
C GLY A 431 11.26 6.66 0.75
N SER A 432 10.06 6.83 1.30
CA SER A 432 9.54 5.97 2.37
C SER A 432 8.94 4.65 1.87
N SER A 433 8.67 4.52 0.56
CA SER A 433 8.04 3.34 -0.05
C SER A 433 9.04 2.30 -0.58
N ALA A 434 10.33 2.63 -0.65
CA ALA A 434 11.37 1.67 -1.01
C ALA A 434 12.02 1.05 0.23
N LEU A 435 12.53 -0.17 0.05
CA LEU A 435 13.40 -0.80 1.03
C LEU A 435 14.80 -0.18 1.01
N VAL A 436 15.32 0.17 2.17
CA VAL A 436 16.72 0.55 2.37
C VAL A 436 17.23 -0.24 3.56
N THR A 437 18.15 -1.17 3.31
CA THR A 437 18.72 -2.08 4.32
C THR A 437 20.23 -2.01 4.29
N ALA A 438 20.87 -2.63 5.28
CA ALA A 438 22.31 -2.80 5.24
C ALA A 438 22.72 -4.13 5.88
N ALA A 439 23.70 -4.80 5.29
CA ALA A 439 24.46 -5.85 5.96
C ALA A 439 25.59 -5.22 6.78
N ILE A 440 25.76 -5.72 8.00
CA ILE A 440 26.72 -5.17 8.97
C ILE A 440 27.47 -6.27 9.68
N THR A 441 28.66 -5.91 10.16
CA THR A 441 29.50 -6.77 11.00
C THR A 441 28.79 -7.28 12.25
N ALA A 442 29.18 -8.48 12.69
CA ALA A 442 28.80 -9.03 14.00
C ALA A 442 29.93 -8.96 15.04
N ASP A 443 31.00 -8.20 14.79
CA ASP A 443 32.12 -8.07 15.74
C ASP A 443 31.69 -7.32 17.02
N GLY A 444 31.24 -8.11 18.00
CA GLY A 444 30.78 -7.65 19.31
C GLY A 444 31.90 -7.46 20.34
N SER A 445 33.17 -7.71 19.97
CA SER A 445 34.31 -7.56 20.89
C SER A 445 34.47 -6.12 21.37
N THR A 446 35.08 -5.91 22.54
CA THR A 446 35.33 -4.57 23.08
C THR A 446 36.24 -3.77 22.15
N GLY A 447 35.76 -2.62 21.64
CA GLY A 447 36.49 -1.84 20.63
C GLY A 447 36.44 -2.46 19.22
N GLY A 448 35.63 -3.50 19.01
CA GLY A 448 35.42 -4.16 17.73
C GLY A 448 34.60 -3.33 16.74
N LYS A 449 34.34 -3.88 15.56
CA LYS A 449 33.75 -3.12 14.43
C LYS A 449 32.34 -2.59 14.70
N ILE A 450 31.57 -3.16 15.62
CA ILE A 450 30.28 -2.57 16.05
C ILE A 450 30.48 -1.23 16.78
N ASP A 451 31.60 -1.02 17.48
CA ASP A 451 31.90 0.26 18.15
C ASP A 451 32.40 1.34 17.19
N ALA A 452 32.80 0.96 15.97
CA ALA A 452 33.46 1.86 15.03
C ALA A 452 32.51 2.81 14.30
N ALA A 453 31.20 2.53 14.25
CA ALA A 453 30.22 3.31 13.49
C ALA A 453 28.91 3.57 14.25
N ASP A 454 28.22 4.65 13.88
CA ASP A 454 26.92 5.06 14.43
C ASP A 454 25.77 4.21 13.85
N TYR A 455 25.71 2.93 14.22
CA TYR A 455 24.64 2.02 13.79
C TYR A 455 23.27 2.41 14.35
N ALA A 456 23.22 2.98 15.57
CA ALA A 456 21.98 3.47 16.15
C ALA A 456 21.37 4.61 15.32
N GLY A 457 22.18 5.62 14.97
CA GLY A 457 21.76 6.74 14.13
C GLY A 457 21.45 6.33 12.70
N ALA A 458 22.22 5.40 12.11
CA ALA A 458 21.93 4.86 10.78
C ALA A 458 20.62 4.05 10.74
N SER A 459 20.28 3.32 11.83
CA SER A 459 19.05 2.52 11.92
C SER A 459 17.76 3.32 11.74
N ALA A 460 17.78 4.64 11.97
CA ALA A 460 16.62 5.50 11.75
C ALA A 460 16.22 5.60 10.27
N ASN A 461 17.17 5.41 9.35
CA ASN A 461 16.97 5.51 7.91
C ASN A 461 16.75 4.15 7.22
N LEU A 462 17.00 3.05 7.95
CA LEU A 462 16.94 1.70 7.43
C LEU A 462 15.66 0.99 7.86
N ASN A 463 15.17 0.08 7.03
CA ASN A 463 14.10 -0.84 7.41
C ASN A 463 14.64 -1.85 8.43
N TRP A 464 15.79 -2.48 8.14
CA TRP A 464 16.49 -3.38 9.06
C TRP A 464 17.99 -3.51 8.71
N TYR A 465 18.71 -4.20 9.59
CA TYR A 465 20.07 -4.69 9.40
C TYR A 465 20.10 -6.21 9.21
N ASN A 466 20.90 -6.66 8.25
CA ASN A 466 21.35 -8.04 8.12
C ASN A 466 22.64 -8.19 8.95
N VAL A 467 22.55 -8.63 10.21
CA VAL A 467 23.74 -8.76 11.08
C VAL A 467 24.47 -10.06 10.74
N MET A 468 25.66 -9.97 10.15
CA MET A 468 26.44 -11.12 9.65
C MET A 468 27.02 -11.97 10.79
N THR A 469 26.16 -12.65 11.54
CA THR A 469 26.48 -13.49 12.71
C THR A 469 27.03 -14.86 12.31
N TYR A 470 27.97 -14.84 11.38
CA TYR A 470 28.78 -15.94 10.89
C TYR A 470 30.19 -15.40 10.63
N ASP A 471 31.11 -16.27 10.23
CA ASP A 471 32.50 -15.91 9.95
C ASP A 471 33.26 -15.33 11.14
N PHE A 472 32.86 -15.71 12.35
CA PHE A 472 33.60 -15.37 13.56
C PHE A 472 34.98 -16.04 13.59
N PHE A 473 35.07 -17.27 13.09
CA PHE A 473 36.30 -18.05 13.08
C PHE A 473 36.44 -18.83 11.78
N GLY A 474 37.67 -18.96 11.27
CA GLY A 474 37.94 -19.59 9.98
C GLY A 474 39.43 -19.78 9.73
N ALA A 475 39.74 -20.41 8.60
CA ALA A 475 41.09 -20.83 8.25
C ALA A 475 42.11 -19.70 8.01
N TRP A 476 41.69 -18.43 8.04
CA TRP A 476 42.62 -17.30 8.16
C TRP A 476 43.48 -17.39 9.43
N ALA A 477 42.95 -18.01 10.50
CA ALA A 477 43.74 -18.50 11.62
C ALA A 477 44.34 -19.86 11.23
N ASN A 478 45.38 -19.85 10.40
CA ASN A 478 45.90 -21.05 9.73
C ASN A 478 46.43 -22.15 10.66
N THR A 479 46.85 -21.81 11.88
CA THR A 479 47.29 -22.75 12.91
C THR A 479 46.20 -23.10 13.93
N GLY A 480 44.97 -22.65 13.69
CA GLY A 480 43.87 -22.73 14.64
C GLY A 480 43.94 -21.61 15.70
N PRO A 481 43.30 -21.80 16.87
CA PRO A 481 42.50 -22.97 17.24
C PRO A 481 41.26 -23.14 16.36
N THR A 482 40.81 -24.38 16.13
CA THR A 482 39.52 -24.67 15.51
C THR A 482 38.38 -24.10 16.36
N ALA A 483 37.42 -23.44 15.73
CA ALA A 483 36.29 -22.83 16.44
C ALA A 483 35.06 -22.74 15.53
N PRO A 484 33.83 -22.82 16.10
CA PRO A 484 32.60 -22.73 15.34
C PRO A 484 32.44 -21.35 14.70
N HIS A 485 32.31 -21.26 13.37
CA HIS A 485 32.28 -19.97 12.67
C HIS A 485 31.01 -19.14 12.91
N SER A 486 29.94 -19.72 13.46
CA SER A 486 28.65 -19.05 13.66
C SER A 486 28.06 -19.24 15.07
N PRO A 487 28.84 -19.19 16.17
CA PRO A 487 28.33 -19.56 17.49
C PRO A 487 27.22 -18.59 17.91
N LEU A 488 26.14 -19.14 18.45
CA LEU A 488 25.04 -18.38 19.02
C LEU A 488 25.45 -17.73 20.34
N THR A 489 26.15 -18.46 21.21
CA THR A 489 26.54 -18.01 22.56
C THR A 489 28.03 -18.22 22.82
N SER A 490 28.54 -17.63 23.90
CA SER A 490 29.90 -17.91 24.35
C SER A 490 30.06 -19.36 24.87
N TYR A 491 31.28 -19.87 24.84
CA TYR A 491 31.64 -21.20 25.37
C TYR A 491 33.06 -21.17 25.96
N SER A 492 33.37 -22.14 26.83
CA SER A 492 34.70 -22.24 27.43
C SER A 492 35.75 -22.52 26.35
N GLY A 493 36.80 -21.70 26.29
CA GLY A 493 37.84 -21.82 25.27
C GLY A 493 37.52 -21.13 23.94
N ILE A 494 36.48 -20.27 23.88
CA ILE A 494 36.25 -19.42 22.70
C ILE A 494 37.49 -18.53 22.43
N PRO A 495 38.04 -18.48 21.20
CA PRO A 495 39.30 -17.78 20.94
C PRO A 495 39.20 -16.26 21.10
N THR A 496 38.03 -15.69 20.84
CA THR A 496 37.80 -14.24 20.92
C THR A 496 36.48 -13.96 21.63
N ALA A 497 36.55 -13.22 22.74
CA ALA A 497 35.36 -12.82 23.48
C ALA A 497 34.53 -11.81 22.67
N GLY A 498 33.21 -11.95 22.71
CA GLY A 498 32.28 -11.10 21.94
C GLY A 498 32.05 -11.56 20.49
N PHE A 499 32.75 -12.61 20.03
CA PHE A 499 32.55 -13.20 18.70
C PHE A 499 31.43 -14.24 18.73
N THR A 500 30.22 -13.79 19.08
CA THR A 500 29.02 -14.62 19.13
C THR A 500 27.82 -13.84 18.62
N SER A 501 26.82 -14.56 18.12
CA SER A 501 25.57 -13.96 17.65
C SER A 501 24.86 -13.20 18.78
N ALA A 502 24.83 -13.76 19.99
CA ALA A 502 24.18 -13.15 21.13
C ALA A 502 24.87 -11.85 21.58
N ASP A 503 26.20 -11.82 21.60
CA ASP A 503 26.96 -10.62 21.99
C ASP A 503 26.79 -9.50 20.96
N ALA A 504 26.85 -9.82 19.66
CA ALA A 504 26.63 -8.86 18.57
C ALA A 504 25.24 -8.19 18.66
N ILE A 505 24.19 -9.01 18.80
CA ILE A 505 22.81 -8.54 18.91
C ILE A 505 22.60 -7.73 20.20
N ALA A 506 23.13 -8.20 21.33
CA ALA A 506 23.03 -7.49 22.59
C ALA A 506 23.71 -6.11 22.52
N LYS A 507 24.87 -6.03 21.85
CA LYS A 507 25.63 -4.79 21.68
C LYS A 507 24.91 -3.77 20.81
N LEU A 508 24.35 -4.19 19.66
CA LEU A 508 23.54 -3.31 18.81
C LEU A 508 22.29 -2.80 19.54
N LYS A 509 21.62 -3.66 20.33
CA LYS A 509 20.50 -3.26 21.18
C LYS A 509 20.94 -2.26 22.26
N ALA A 510 22.10 -2.45 22.87
CA ALA A 510 22.65 -1.54 23.87
C ALA A 510 23.04 -0.17 23.27
N GLN A 511 23.46 -0.12 22.00
CA GLN A 511 23.66 1.13 21.26
C GLN A 511 22.34 1.85 20.92
N GLY A 512 21.19 1.16 21.04
CA GLY A 512 19.86 1.73 20.80
C GLY A 512 19.18 1.28 19.50
N VAL A 513 19.74 0.29 18.79
CA VAL A 513 19.09 -0.28 17.60
C VAL A 513 17.87 -1.12 18.04
N PRO A 514 16.66 -0.86 17.52
CA PRO A 514 15.49 -1.66 17.87
C PRO A 514 15.67 -3.12 17.48
N ALA A 515 15.33 -4.05 18.38
CA ALA A 515 15.45 -5.49 18.12
C ALA A 515 14.70 -5.92 16.84
N ALA A 516 13.52 -5.34 16.58
CA ALA A 516 12.72 -5.60 15.39
C ALA A 516 13.42 -5.21 14.06
N LYS A 517 14.48 -4.39 14.11
CA LYS A 517 15.31 -4.01 12.96
C LYS A 517 16.56 -4.86 12.81
N LEU A 518 16.75 -5.90 13.62
CA LEU A 518 17.92 -6.78 13.55
C LEU A 518 17.49 -8.14 13.00
N LEU A 519 18.17 -8.62 11.96
CA LEU A 519 18.05 -9.98 11.46
C LEU A 519 19.26 -10.80 11.86
N LEU A 520 19.01 -12.01 12.36
CA LEU A 520 20.06 -12.99 12.66
C LEU A 520 20.60 -13.61 11.37
N GLY A 521 21.92 -13.67 11.18
CA GLY A 521 22.56 -14.27 10.00
C GLY A 521 22.89 -15.76 10.19
N ILE A 522 22.66 -16.55 9.14
CA ILE A 522 23.00 -17.98 9.07
C ILE A 522 23.88 -18.25 7.84
N GLY A 523 25.00 -18.97 8.03
CA GLY A 523 25.82 -19.44 6.92
C GLY A 523 25.34 -20.78 6.40
N PHE A 524 24.96 -20.88 5.13
CA PHE A 524 24.62 -22.12 4.42
C PHE A 524 25.86 -22.85 3.89
N TYR A 525 26.97 -22.67 4.60
CA TYR A 525 28.29 -23.22 4.36
C TYR A 525 28.96 -23.45 5.70
N GLY A 526 30.06 -24.18 5.71
CA GLY A 526 30.93 -24.30 6.86
C GLY A 526 32.28 -23.65 6.65
N ARG A 527 32.95 -23.34 7.76
CA ARG A 527 34.40 -23.04 7.76
C ARG A 527 35.18 -24.16 8.39
N GLY A 528 36.36 -24.44 7.82
CA GLY A 528 37.12 -25.61 8.23
C GLY A 528 38.63 -25.53 8.06
N TRP A 529 39.30 -26.38 8.84
CA TRP A 529 40.74 -26.52 8.93
C TRP A 529 41.15 -27.95 8.63
N THR A 530 42.41 -28.16 8.24
CA THR A 530 43.01 -29.49 8.10
C THR A 530 44.22 -29.68 9.00
N GLY A 531 44.64 -30.93 9.18
CA GLY A 531 45.71 -31.33 10.07
C GLY A 531 45.39 -31.05 11.54
N VAL A 532 44.13 -31.22 11.93
CA VAL A 532 43.67 -30.82 13.26
C VAL A 532 44.08 -31.83 14.35
N THR A 533 44.26 -31.36 15.58
CA THR A 533 44.77 -32.19 16.69
C THR A 533 43.72 -32.77 17.63
N GLN A 534 42.45 -32.37 17.51
CA GLN A 534 41.36 -32.87 18.35
C GLN A 534 39.99 -32.73 17.68
N ASP A 535 39.04 -33.53 18.15
CA ASP A 535 37.65 -33.55 17.64
C ASP A 535 36.86 -32.31 18.06
N ALA A 536 36.96 -31.93 19.34
CA ALA A 536 36.26 -30.78 19.89
C ALA A 536 36.93 -29.46 19.46
N PRO A 537 36.20 -28.33 19.42
CA PRO A 537 36.81 -27.01 19.22
C PRO A 537 37.99 -26.74 20.16
N GLY A 538 38.97 -25.99 19.69
CA GLY A 538 40.18 -25.61 20.44
C GLY A 538 41.47 -26.26 19.90
N GLY A 539 41.37 -27.17 18.93
CA GLY A 539 42.53 -27.87 18.37
C GLY A 539 43.38 -26.99 17.47
N THR A 540 44.68 -27.23 17.45
CA THR A 540 45.58 -26.64 16.45
C THR A 540 45.32 -27.22 15.07
N ALA A 541 45.72 -26.51 14.02
CA ALA A 541 45.60 -26.92 12.62
C ALA A 541 46.92 -26.69 11.86
N THR A 542 47.02 -27.23 10.65
CA THR A 542 48.14 -26.96 9.73
C THR A 542 47.75 -26.14 8.50
N GLY A 543 46.46 -25.89 8.30
CA GLY A 543 45.97 -25.02 7.23
C GLY A 543 44.46 -25.11 7.03
N ALA A 544 44.00 -24.52 5.92
CA ALA A 544 42.61 -24.58 5.49
C ALA A 544 42.24 -25.98 5.00
N ALA A 545 41.03 -26.46 5.34
CA ALA A 545 40.50 -27.67 4.72
C ALA A 545 40.22 -27.44 3.24
N ALA A 546 40.33 -28.47 2.40
CA ALA A 546 39.96 -28.35 1.00
C ALA A 546 38.44 -28.13 0.86
N GLY A 547 38.04 -27.12 0.10
CA GLY A 547 36.65 -26.83 -0.24
C GLY A 547 36.44 -26.80 -1.75
N THR A 548 35.19 -26.99 -2.19
CA THR A 548 34.84 -27.09 -3.61
C THR A 548 35.19 -25.83 -4.41
N TYR A 549 34.94 -24.64 -3.85
CA TYR A 549 35.18 -23.36 -4.53
C TYR A 549 36.30 -22.54 -3.90
N GLU A 550 36.51 -22.67 -2.59
CA GLU A 550 37.51 -21.92 -1.83
C GLU A 550 38.07 -22.78 -0.70
N ALA A 551 39.37 -22.69 -0.45
CA ALA A 551 39.98 -23.39 0.67
C ALA A 551 39.43 -22.85 2.01
N GLY A 552 39.01 -23.75 2.88
CA GLY A 552 38.48 -23.45 4.20
C GLY A 552 37.00 -23.09 4.22
N ILE A 553 36.30 -23.20 3.08
CA ILE A 553 34.85 -22.98 2.95
C ILE A 553 34.24 -24.13 2.15
N GLU A 554 33.16 -24.73 2.65
CA GLU A 554 32.43 -25.76 1.90
C GLU A 554 30.92 -25.64 2.09
N ASP A 555 30.16 -25.88 1.04
CA ASP A 555 28.70 -25.79 1.04
C ASP A 555 28.10 -26.81 2.01
N TYR A 556 27.03 -26.41 2.71
CA TYR A 556 26.31 -27.34 3.60
C TYR A 556 25.85 -28.61 2.86
N LYS A 557 25.36 -28.48 1.62
CA LYS A 557 24.91 -29.59 0.79
C LYS A 557 25.98 -30.67 0.57
N VAL A 558 27.27 -30.29 0.62
CA VAL A 558 28.41 -31.21 0.53
C VAL A 558 28.74 -31.74 1.92
N LEU A 559 28.95 -30.84 2.89
CA LEU A 559 29.38 -31.19 4.26
C LEU A 559 28.45 -32.17 4.96
N LYS A 560 27.13 -32.05 4.77
CA LYS A 560 26.15 -32.95 5.39
C LYS A 560 26.39 -34.43 5.07
N THR A 561 27.09 -34.72 3.97
CA THR A 561 27.41 -36.09 3.54
C THR A 561 28.90 -36.39 3.70
N SER A 562 29.78 -35.47 3.29
CA SER A 562 31.23 -35.71 3.30
C SER A 562 31.86 -35.62 4.68
N CYS A 563 31.30 -34.80 5.57
CA CYS A 563 31.76 -34.61 6.93
C CYS A 563 30.58 -34.35 7.89
N PRO A 564 29.73 -35.37 8.14
CA PRO A 564 28.53 -35.20 8.97
C PRO A 564 28.87 -34.76 10.40
N ALA A 565 27.99 -33.96 11.00
CA ALA A 565 28.20 -33.39 12.33
C ALA A 565 28.41 -34.49 13.38
N THR A 566 29.49 -34.37 14.15
CA THR A 566 29.83 -35.27 15.27
C THR A 566 29.50 -34.65 16.63
N GLY A 567 29.23 -33.34 16.67
CA GLY A 567 28.80 -32.66 17.88
C GLY A 567 28.25 -31.26 17.62
N THR A 568 27.78 -30.63 18.69
CA THR A 568 27.34 -29.24 18.69
C THR A 568 27.95 -28.49 19.86
N VAL A 569 28.35 -27.25 19.65
CA VAL A 569 28.80 -26.34 20.71
C VAL A 569 28.19 -24.96 20.45
N ALA A 570 27.80 -24.24 21.50
CA ALA A 570 27.35 -22.86 21.39
C ALA A 570 26.24 -22.62 20.32
N GLY A 571 25.40 -23.62 20.05
CA GLY A 571 24.35 -23.52 19.03
C GLY A 571 24.81 -23.70 17.58
N THR A 572 26.03 -24.19 17.33
CA THR A 572 26.56 -24.51 15.99
C THR A 572 27.05 -25.96 15.97
N ALA A 573 26.90 -26.64 14.82
CA ALA A 573 27.40 -28.00 14.66
C ALA A 573 28.88 -27.98 14.27
N TYR A 574 29.60 -29.04 14.65
CA TYR A 574 30.94 -29.29 14.16
C TYR A 574 31.14 -30.76 13.81
N ALA A 575 32.14 -31.02 12.99
CA ALA A 575 32.52 -32.35 12.53
C ALA A 575 34.04 -32.44 12.46
N HIS A 576 34.58 -33.60 12.82
CA HIS A 576 35.96 -33.98 12.53
C HIS A 576 35.95 -35.25 11.65
N CYS A 577 36.48 -35.15 10.44
CA CYS A 577 36.49 -36.22 9.44
C CYS A 577 37.89 -36.36 8.83
N GLY A 578 38.56 -37.46 9.13
CA GLY A 578 39.95 -37.66 8.72
C GLY A 578 40.86 -36.62 9.39
N THR A 579 41.50 -35.77 8.60
CA THR A 579 42.32 -34.65 9.10
C THR A 579 41.57 -33.32 9.15
N ASN A 580 40.31 -33.28 8.71
CA ASN A 580 39.56 -32.05 8.50
C ASN A 580 38.56 -31.80 9.61
N TRP A 581 38.54 -30.58 10.12
CA TRP A 581 37.53 -30.10 11.06
C TRP A 581 36.66 -29.03 10.39
N TRP A 582 35.35 -29.15 10.54
CA TRP A 582 34.38 -28.21 9.98
C TRP A 582 33.39 -27.77 11.05
N SER A 583 32.95 -26.52 10.96
CA SER A 583 31.76 -26.04 11.66
C SER A 583 30.78 -25.44 10.68
N TYR A 584 29.49 -25.72 10.88
CA TYR A 584 28.41 -25.29 10.00
C TYR A 584 27.06 -25.35 10.72
N ASP A 585 26.04 -24.72 10.13
CA ASP A 585 24.66 -24.83 10.60
C ASP A 585 23.93 -26.02 9.95
N THR A 586 23.06 -26.65 10.74
CA THR A 586 22.20 -27.78 10.36
C THR A 586 20.74 -27.41 10.64
N PRO A 587 19.74 -28.17 10.15
CA PRO A 587 18.34 -27.91 10.49
C PRO A 587 18.08 -27.80 12.00
N ALA A 588 18.75 -28.62 12.81
CA ALA A 588 18.60 -28.61 14.27
C ALA A 588 19.19 -27.35 14.93
N THR A 589 20.38 -26.91 14.49
CA THR A 589 20.99 -25.68 15.02
C THR A 589 20.24 -24.44 14.55
N ILE A 590 19.79 -24.43 13.29
CA ILE A 590 18.91 -23.38 12.75
C ILE A 590 17.62 -23.30 13.57
N ALA A 591 16.94 -24.42 13.84
CA ALA A 591 15.71 -24.40 14.65
C ALA A 591 15.94 -23.72 16.02
N SER A 592 17.04 -24.05 16.68
CA SER A 592 17.42 -23.46 17.97
C SER A 592 17.73 -21.96 17.85
N LYS A 593 18.46 -21.55 16.80
CA LYS A 593 18.76 -20.14 16.51
C LYS A 593 17.53 -19.32 16.16
N MET A 594 16.58 -19.88 15.39
CA MET A 594 15.32 -19.21 15.06
C MET A 594 14.45 -19.05 16.31
N ALA A 595 14.37 -20.07 17.18
CA ALA A 595 13.70 -19.95 18.47
C ALA A 595 14.32 -18.84 19.33
N TRP A 596 15.66 -18.77 19.38
CA TRP A 596 16.36 -17.69 20.07
C TRP A 596 16.06 -16.32 19.46
N ALA A 597 16.10 -16.17 18.14
CA ALA A 597 15.79 -14.92 17.44
C ALA A 597 14.37 -14.43 17.76
N LYS A 598 13.39 -15.33 17.80
CA LYS A 598 12.01 -15.00 18.22
C LYS A 598 11.97 -14.52 19.67
N ASN A 599 12.65 -15.22 20.58
CA ASN A 599 12.71 -14.84 22.00
C ASN A 599 13.42 -13.49 22.23
N GLN A 600 14.35 -13.11 21.35
CA GLN A 600 15.04 -11.81 21.41
C GLN A 600 14.23 -10.66 20.80
N GLY A 601 13.06 -10.94 20.21
CA GLY A 601 12.22 -9.94 19.54
C GLY A 601 12.79 -9.46 18.21
N LEU A 602 13.62 -10.28 17.55
CA LEU A 602 14.26 -9.91 16.28
C LEU A 602 13.25 -9.78 15.15
N GLY A 603 13.60 -8.98 14.13
CA GLY A 603 12.78 -8.79 12.92
C GLY A 603 12.65 -10.06 12.08
N GLY A 604 13.58 -11.00 12.25
CA GLY A 604 13.64 -12.25 11.51
C GLY A 604 15.08 -12.75 11.42
N ALA A 605 15.39 -13.42 10.32
CA ALA A 605 16.72 -13.91 10.02
C ALA A 605 17.00 -13.83 8.51
N PHE A 606 18.28 -13.93 8.16
CA PHE A 606 18.74 -14.03 6.79
C PHE A 606 19.86 -15.06 6.66
N PHE A 607 20.21 -15.42 5.44
CA PHE A 607 21.30 -16.35 5.19
C PHE A 607 22.15 -16.02 3.97
N TRP A 608 23.42 -16.42 4.06
CA TRP A 608 24.40 -16.46 2.98
C TRP A 608 24.78 -17.93 2.72
N GLU A 609 24.60 -18.51 1.53
CA GLU A 609 23.92 -18.04 0.33
C GLU A 609 23.08 -19.20 -0.24
N PHE A 610 22.12 -18.91 -1.14
CA PHE A 610 21.17 -19.93 -1.64
C PHE A 610 21.83 -21.18 -2.21
N SER A 611 22.97 -21.05 -2.90
CA SER A 611 23.61 -22.18 -3.56
C SER A 611 24.22 -23.19 -2.59
N GLY A 612 24.46 -22.80 -1.33
CA GLY A 612 25.02 -23.68 -0.30
C GLY A 612 24.03 -24.71 0.25
N ASP A 613 22.73 -24.48 0.06
CA ASP A 613 21.67 -25.40 0.48
C ASP A 613 21.54 -26.59 -0.49
N THR A 614 20.90 -27.63 0.01
CA THR A 614 20.49 -28.83 -0.71
C THR A 614 19.50 -28.54 -1.83
N SER A 615 19.41 -29.44 -2.80
CA SER A 615 18.49 -29.33 -3.94
C SER A 615 17.00 -29.30 -3.54
N ASN A 616 16.67 -29.73 -2.33
CA ASN A 616 15.33 -29.68 -1.74
C ASN A 616 15.18 -28.60 -0.66
N GLY A 617 16.12 -27.63 -0.55
CA GLY A 617 15.97 -26.44 0.30
C GLY A 617 15.86 -26.73 1.80
N GLU A 618 16.63 -27.70 2.29
CA GLU A 618 16.56 -28.18 3.68
C GLU A 618 16.81 -27.07 4.72
N LEU A 619 17.87 -26.26 4.57
CA LEU A 619 18.19 -25.22 5.53
C LEU A 619 17.19 -24.06 5.48
N VAL A 620 16.80 -23.63 4.27
CA VAL A 620 15.80 -22.54 4.14
C VAL A 620 14.43 -22.96 4.68
N LYS A 621 14.05 -24.25 4.54
CA LYS A 621 12.83 -24.80 5.16
C LYS A 621 12.94 -24.82 6.67
N ALA A 622 14.11 -25.15 7.21
CA ALA A 622 14.35 -25.08 8.65
C ALA A 622 14.20 -23.63 9.17
N MET A 623 14.72 -22.64 8.45
CA MET A 623 14.49 -21.22 8.79
C MET A 623 13.01 -20.85 8.70
N GLY A 624 12.37 -21.09 7.55
CA GLY A 624 10.99 -20.71 7.28
C GLY A 624 9.98 -21.37 8.23
N THR A 625 10.20 -22.62 8.63
CA THR A 625 9.34 -23.34 9.58
C THR A 625 9.48 -22.78 11.00
N ASN A 626 10.71 -22.45 11.43
CA ASN A 626 10.97 -22.08 12.81
C ASN A 626 10.88 -20.56 13.07
N LEU A 627 10.83 -19.73 12.03
CA LEU A 627 10.58 -18.28 12.13
C LEU A 627 9.10 -17.91 12.22
N LYS A 628 8.20 -18.81 11.77
CA LYS A 628 6.75 -18.63 11.85
C LYS A 628 6.24 -18.62 13.30
#